data_AF-I9RE58-F1
#
_entry.id   AF-I9RE58-F1
#
_cell.length_a   1.000
_cell.length_b   1.000
_cell.length_c   1.000
_cell.angle_alpha   90.00
_cell.angle_beta   90.00
_cell.angle_gamma   90.00
#
_symmetry.space_group_name_H-M   'P 1'
#
loop_
_entity.id
_entity.type
_entity.pdbx_description
1 polymer ?
#
loop_
_entity_poly.entity_id
_entity_poly.type
_entity_poly.pdbx_seq_one_letter_code
_entity_poly.pdbx_strand_id
1 'polypeptide(L)'
;MANGELTYDDFLQRLDIQDVLVDAGYHLNKRDGLRYPSYIRTDSNGTRIRGDKFIVTGGGKCCFQPPQQKLYNIISFIKSFPEKFAEHRNGVSPDRLVNLVCNRLLNHPIENRPICIIQPKQHSRPFSLQDYDIHHFDVNDRETHKRFYPYFKNRGIDIFTQRAFAGHFFLATKHRTDGLSYANLAFPLVLPKEPDKVVGLEERGRPKMDGSGSYKGKAEGSNSSEGLWIANFSGEPLHQAGGVAWFESGYDAMAFHQLHRDTFRDNPELSKKSVFVSTGGTPTDMQIRGMLSATPNVNHYLCFDNDSAGREFVNKFRLIAKSMHINPEQIREIPLMPCYKDWNDALLGKTSEEYLDSIKDAVIPLSAPLGTKGSTAGEEEVNEQSTIHR
;
A
#
# COMPACT_ATOMS: atom_id res chain seq x y z
N MET A 1 -5.43 -25.02 -10.15
CA MET A 1 -6.77 -24.56 -9.71
C MET A 1 -7.13 -25.40 -8.51
N ALA A 2 -7.23 -24.81 -7.31
CA ALA A 2 -7.56 -25.56 -6.10
C ALA A 2 -9.07 -25.74 -6.02
N ASN A 3 -9.52 -26.96 -5.73
CA ASN A 3 -10.93 -27.35 -5.66
C ASN A 3 -11.70 -26.53 -4.59
N GLY A 4 -12.73 -25.80 -5.01
CA GLY A 4 -13.92 -25.56 -4.17
C GLY A 4 -14.00 -24.29 -3.32
N GLU A 5 -13.09 -23.32 -3.42
CA GLU A 5 -13.26 -22.03 -2.73
C GLU A 5 -14.28 -21.13 -3.47
N LEU A 6 -15.43 -20.88 -2.84
CA LEU A 6 -16.45 -19.96 -3.36
C LEU A 6 -15.94 -18.50 -3.34
N THR A 7 -16.15 -17.80 -4.44
CA THR A 7 -15.81 -16.39 -4.60
C THR A 7 -16.90 -15.45 -4.08
N TYR A 8 -16.62 -14.15 -4.01
CA TYR A 8 -17.63 -13.14 -3.64
C TYR A 8 -18.80 -13.07 -4.61
N ASP A 9 -18.54 -13.27 -5.90
CA ASP A 9 -19.60 -13.31 -6.90
C ASP A 9 -20.49 -14.55 -6.72
N ASP A 10 -19.90 -15.70 -6.33
CA ASP A 10 -20.67 -16.90 -5.99
C ASP A 10 -21.61 -16.66 -4.80
N PHE A 11 -21.17 -15.95 -3.76
CA PHE A 11 -22.02 -15.62 -2.60
C PHE A 11 -23.17 -14.69 -3.00
N LEU A 12 -22.90 -13.66 -3.80
CA LEU A 12 -23.93 -12.71 -4.25
C LEU A 12 -24.99 -13.37 -5.15
N GLN A 13 -24.60 -14.39 -5.90
CA GLN A 13 -25.53 -15.17 -6.73
C GLN A 13 -26.39 -16.14 -5.92
N ARG A 14 -25.82 -16.80 -4.90
CA ARG A 14 -26.47 -17.92 -4.20
C ARG A 14 -27.20 -17.56 -2.92
N LEU A 15 -26.93 -16.39 -2.34
CA LEU A 15 -27.58 -15.90 -1.14
C LEU A 15 -28.36 -14.61 -1.42
N ASP A 16 -29.38 -14.36 -0.60
CA ASP A 16 -30.09 -13.08 -0.54
C ASP A 16 -29.79 -12.34 0.76
N ILE A 17 -29.99 -11.02 0.76
CA ILE A 17 -29.74 -10.20 1.97
C ILE A 17 -30.67 -10.59 3.12
N GLN A 18 -31.81 -11.22 2.80
CA GLN A 18 -32.79 -11.70 3.76
C GLN A 18 -32.23 -12.85 4.60
N ASP A 19 -31.48 -13.78 3.99
CA ASP A 19 -30.87 -14.91 4.69
C ASP A 19 -29.87 -14.42 5.74
N VAL A 20 -29.07 -13.41 5.36
CA VAL A 20 -28.07 -12.78 6.24
C VAL A 20 -28.72 -11.97 7.37
N LEU A 21 -29.84 -11.29 7.08
CA LEU A 21 -30.60 -10.55 8.11
C LEU A 21 -31.23 -11.50 9.13
N VAL A 22 -31.80 -12.62 8.68
CA VAL A 22 -32.37 -13.63 9.57
C VAL A 22 -31.28 -14.23 10.46
N ASP A 23 -30.12 -14.54 9.86
CA ASP A 23 -28.96 -15.06 10.57
C ASP A 23 -28.42 -14.08 11.63
N ALA A 24 -28.39 -12.79 11.31
CA ALA A 24 -28.04 -11.71 12.25
C ALA A 24 -29.11 -11.47 13.34
N GLY A 25 -30.15 -12.29 13.41
CA GLY A 25 -31.21 -12.27 14.43
C GLY A 25 -32.39 -11.34 14.11
N TYR A 26 -32.53 -10.88 12.87
CA TYR A 26 -33.68 -10.06 12.47
C TYR A 26 -34.83 -10.92 11.97
N HIS A 27 -36.04 -10.45 12.20
CA HIS A 27 -37.24 -11.14 11.77
C HIS A 27 -38.13 -10.18 10.96
N LEU A 28 -38.86 -10.74 10.00
CA LEU A 28 -39.76 -9.96 9.15
C LEU A 28 -40.87 -9.33 10.01
N ASN A 29 -40.94 -8.00 9.97
CA ASN A 29 -41.98 -7.25 10.64
C ASN A 29 -43.27 -7.24 9.81
N LYS A 30 -44.19 -8.15 10.11
CA LYS A 30 -45.48 -8.26 9.39
C LYS A 30 -46.39 -7.02 9.54
N ARG A 31 -46.13 -6.13 10.50
CA ARG A 31 -46.92 -4.91 10.74
C ARG A 31 -46.49 -3.73 9.87
N ASP A 32 -45.31 -3.78 9.25
CA ASP A 32 -44.65 -2.64 8.61
C ASP A 32 -43.95 -3.16 7.33
N GLY A 33 -44.47 -2.84 6.14
CA GLY A 33 -43.84 -3.30 4.88
C GLY A 33 -44.74 -3.76 3.73
N LEU A 34 -45.85 -3.07 3.45
CA LEU A 34 -46.70 -3.38 2.28
C LEU A 34 -45.99 -3.17 0.92
N ARG A 35 -44.89 -2.40 0.88
CA ARG A 35 -44.13 -2.09 -0.36
C ARG A 35 -42.69 -2.63 -0.37
N TYR A 36 -42.04 -2.67 0.79
CA TYR A 36 -40.67 -3.18 0.95
C TYR A 36 -40.58 -3.97 2.26
N PRO A 37 -40.05 -5.21 2.25
CA PRO A 37 -39.91 -6.03 3.46
C PRO A 37 -39.06 -5.33 4.53
N SER A 38 -39.58 -5.24 5.75
CA SER A 38 -38.88 -4.68 6.91
C SER A 38 -38.43 -5.77 7.85
N TYR A 39 -37.17 -5.74 8.26
CA TYR A 39 -36.57 -6.68 9.21
C TYR A 39 -36.20 -5.94 10.51
N ILE A 40 -36.64 -6.46 11.66
CA ILE A 40 -36.44 -5.86 12.99
C ILE A 40 -35.87 -6.89 13.97
N ARG A 41 -35.18 -6.42 15.01
CA ARG A 41 -34.68 -7.26 16.10
C ARG A 41 -35.47 -7.03 17.39
N THR A 42 -35.62 -8.09 18.18
CA THR A 42 -36.25 -8.06 19.51
C THR A 42 -35.19 -8.28 20.59
N ASP A 43 -35.42 -7.71 21.78
CA ASP A 43 -34.61 -7.97 22.96
C ASP A 43 -34.93 -9.32 23.60
N SER A 44 -34.26 -9.66 24.70
CA SER A 44 -34.47 -10.92 25.44
C SER A 44 -35.88 -11.07 26.01
N ASN A 45 -36.64 -9.98 26.12
CA ASN A 45 -38.01 -9.95 26.62
C ASN A 45 -39.05 -9.97 25.49
N GLY A 46 -38.62 -10.20 24.23
CA GLY A 46 -39.49 -10.21 23.06
C GLY A 46 -39.98 -8.82 22.64
N THR A 47 -39.44 -7.74 23.21
CA THR A 47 -39.81 -6.37 22.88
C THR A 47 -38.96 -5.87 21.73
N ARG A 48 -39.56 -5.11 20.81
CA ARG A 48 -38.87 -4.55 19.65
C ARG A 48 -37.78 -3.56 20.08
N ILE A 49 -36.56 -3.75 19.59
CA ILE A 49 -35.46 -2.79 19.76
C ILE A 49 -35.72 -1.59 18.84
N ARG A 50 -35.88 -0.39 19.42
CA ARG A 50 -36.11 0.85 18.66
C ARG A 50 -34.84 1.26 17.90
N GLY A 51 -34.99 1.64 16.64
CA GLY A 51 -33.87 2.10 15.77
C GLY A 51 -33.09 0.99 15.05
N ASP A 52 -33.24 -0.26 15.46
CA ASP A 52 -32.55 -1.42 14.87
C ASP A 52 -33.46 -2.10 13.81
N LYS A 53 -33.59 -1.44 12.66
CA LYS A 53 -34.48 -1.83 11.54
C LYS A 53 -33.74 -1.74 10.20
N PHE A 54 -33.87 -2.79 9.38
CA PHE A 54 -33.42 -2.79 7.99
C PHE A 54 -34.60 -2.93 7.03
N ILE A 55 -34.56 -2.21 5.91
CA ILE A 55 -35.55 -2.33 4.83
C ILE A 55 -34.85 -2.96 3.62
N VAL A 56 -35.46 -4.01 3.09
CA VAL A 56 -34.96 -4.73 1.91
C VAL A 56 -35.50 -4.07 0.64
N THR A 57 -34.60 -3.80 -0.30
CA THR A 57 -34.94 -3.21 -1.60
C THR A 57 -35.68 -4.21 -2.50
N GLY A 58 -36.40 -3.72 -3.52
CA GLY A 58 -37.30 -4.53 -4.37
C GLY A 58 -36.66 -5.69 -5.15
N GLY A 59 -35.32 -5.82 -5.14
CA GLY A 59 -34.61 -6.94 -5.75
C GLY A 59 -34.08 -8.00 -4.76
N GLY A 60 -34.33 -7.86 -3.44
CA GLY A 60 -33.90 -8.85 -2.44
C GLY A 60 -32.38 -8.96 -2.21
N LYS A 61 -31.55 -8.22 -2.95
CA LYS A 61 -30.08 -8.28 -2.89
C LYS A 61 -29.43 -7.24 -1.97
N CYS A 62 -30.13 -6.15 -1.67
CA CYS A 62 -29.61 -5.07 -0.82
C CYS A 62 -30.64 -4.63 0.23
N CYS A 63 -30.14 -4.13 1.36
CA CYS A 63 -30.92 -3.50 2.41
C CYS A 63 -30.33 -2.13 2.81
N PHE A 64 -31.07 -1.34 3.57
CA PHE A 64 -30.59 -0.09 4.17
C PHE A 64 -31.21 0.13 5.55
N GLN A 65 -30.56 0.96 6.37
CA GLN A 65 -30.99 1.28 7.73
C GLN A 65 -31.54 2.71 7.82
N PRO A 66 -32.86 2.93 7.94
CA PRO A 66 -33.43 4.27 8.09
C PRO A 66 -32.86 5.02 9.32
N PRO A 67 -32.67 6.36 9.24
CA PRO A 67 -33.02 7.25 8.14
C PRO A 67 -31.99 7.28 6.99
N GLN A 68 -30.83 6.66 7.17
CA GLN A 68 -29.74 6.68 6.18
C GLN A 68 -30.02 5.69 5.04
N GLN A 69 -30.05 6.17 3.80
CA GLN A 69 -30.24 5.31 2.61
C GLN A 69 -28.92 4.72 2.07
N LYS A 70 -28.00 4.34 2.97
CA LYS A 70 -26.80 3.60 2.55
C LYS A 70 -27.19 2.16 2.25
N LEU A 71 -26.94 1.73 1.02
CA LEU A 71 -27.24 0.37 0.57
C LEU A 71 -26.14 -0.61 1.01
N TYR A 72 -26.56 -1.69 1.62
CA TYR A 72 -25.73 -2.83 2.01
C TYR A 72 -26.15 -4.06 1.21
N ASN A 73 -25.22 -4.63 0.45
CA ASN A 73 -25.35 -5.98 -0.06
C ASN A 73 -24.82 -6.96 1.00
N ILE A 74 -24.86 -8.26 0.72
CA ILE A 74 -24.45 -9.32 1.67
C ILE A 74 -23.04 -9.06 2.24
N ILE A 75 -22.09 -8.75 1.37
CA ILE A 75 -20.69 -8.54 1.72
C ILE A 75 -20.54 -7.26 2.56
N SER A 76 -21.08 -6.14 2.08
CA SER A 76 -20.93 -4.86 2.78
C SER A 76 -21.72 -4.80 4.09
N PHE A 77 -22.81 -5.57 4.21
CA PHE A 77 -23.55 -5.73 5.47
C PHE A 77 -22.69 -6.43 6.52
N ILE A 78 -22.13 -7.60 6.20
CA ILE A 78 -21.30 -8.37 7.13
C ILE A 78 -20.05 -7.58 7.55
N LYS A 79 -19.43 -6.85 6.62
CA LYS A 79 -18.27 -5.99 6.92
C LYS A 79 -18.61 -4.79 7.79
N SER A 80 -19.81 -4.21 7.62
CA SER A 80 -20.21 -3.01 8.37
C SER A 80 -20.77 -3.33 9.75
N PHE A 81 -21.25 -4.55 9.95
CA PHE A 81 -21.87 -5.01 11.20
C PHE A 81 -21.32 -6.38 11.66
N PRO A 82 -20.00 -6.52 11.83
CA PRO A 82 -19.39 -7.80 12.15
C PRO A 82 -19.89 -8.37 13.48
N GLU A 83 -20.21 -7.52 14.46
CA GLU A 83 -20.69 -7.89 15.79
C GLU A 83 -22.02 -8.65 15.81
N LYS A 84 -22.75 -8.67 14.68
CA LYS A 84 -24.03 -9.36 14.56
C LYS A 84 -23.89 -10.86 14.26
N PHE A 85 -22.68 -11.35 14.01
CA PHE A 85 -22.42 -12.72 13.58
C PHE A 85 -21.62 -13.49 14.63
N ALA A 86 -21.97 -14.76 14.84
CA ALA A 86 -21.33 -15.63 15.84
C ALA A 86 -19.84 -15.91 15.53
N GLU A 87 -19.45 -15.79 14.27
CA GLU A 87 -18.09 -15.98 13.79
C GLU A 87 -17.18 -14.77 14.05
N HIS A 88 -17.74 -13.64 14.49
CA HIS A 88 -16.96 -12.47 14.82
C HIS A 88 -16.10 -12.73 16.06
N ARG A 89 -14.78 -12.66 15.87
CA ARG A 89 -13.77 -12.83 16.92
C ARG A 89 -12.64 -11.84 16.69
N ASN A 90 -11.99 -11.42 17.76
CA ASN A 90 -10.80 -10.58 17.70
C ASN A 90 -9.73 -11.24 16.82
N GLY A 91 -9.26 -10.53 15.79
CA GLY A 91 -8.25 -11.02 14.84
C GLY A 91 -8.79 -11.66 13.56
N VAL A 92 -10.11 -11.81 13.39
CA VAL A 92 -10.70 -12.26 12.12
C VAL A 92 -10.82 -11.06 11.17
N SER A 93 -10.17 -11.11 10.01
CA SER A 93 -10.31 -10.06 8.98
C SER A 93 -11.76 -9.98 8.47
N PRO A 94 -12.27 -8.80 8.10
CA PRO A 94 -13.64 -8.65 7.59
C PRO A 94 -13.95 -9.56 6.39
N ASP A 95 -12.99 -9.78 5.49
CA ASP A 95 -13.12 -10.69 4.34
C ASP A 95 -13.27 -12.16 4.77
N ARG A 96 -12.50 -12.59 5.77
CA ARG A 96 -12.64 -13.93 6.35
C ARG A 96 -13.99 -14.10 7.04
N LEU A 97 -14.49 -13.08 7.74
CA LEU A 97 -15.81 -13.14 8.37
C LEU A 97 -16.91 -13.34 7.32
N VAL A 98 -16.87 -12.59 6.22
CA VAL A 98 -17.79 -12.78 5.08
C VAL A 98 -17.75 -14.22 4.59
N ASN A 99 -16.55 -14.77 4.36
CA ASN A 99 -16.40 -16.13 3.88
C ASN A 99 -16.95 -17.17 4.87
N LEU A 100 -16.73 -16.99 6.17
CA LEU A 100 -17.24 -17.89 7.21
C LEU A 100 -18.78 -17.88 7.28
N VAL A 101 -19.38 -16.69 7.33
CA VAL A 101 -20.83 -16.52 7.41
C VAL A 101 -21.50 -17.06 6.14
N CYS A 102 -21.04 -16.67 4.95
CA CYS A 102 -21.66 -17.08 3.69
C CYS A 102 -21.58 -18.60 3.45
N ASN A 103 -20.43 -19.22 3.71
CA ASN A 103 -20.31 -20.67 3.54
C ASN A 103 -21.15 -21.46 4.56
N ARG A 104 -21.27 -20.98 5.82
CA ARG A 104 -22.19 -21.58 6.79
C ARG A 104 -23.63 -21.51 6.30
N LEU A 105 -24.07 -20.34 5.82
CA LEU A 105 -25.43 -20.17 5.29
C LEU A 105 -25.71 -21.06 4.08
N LEU A 106 -24.69 -21.33 3.27
CA LEU A 106 -24.78 -22.25 2.13
C LEU A 106 -24.60 -23.74 2.51
N ASN A 107 -24.53 -24.07 3.80
CA ASN A 107 -24.24 -25.43 4.30
C ASN A 107 -22.97 -26.05 3.69
N HIS A 108 -22.01 -25.21 3.28
CA HIS A 108 -20.71 -25.67 2.83
C HIS A 108 -19.81 -25.88 4.05
N PRO A 109 -19.35 -27.12 4.32
CA PRO A 109 -18.50 -27.39 5.47
C PRO A 109 -17.17 -26.66 5.30
N ILE A 110 -16.96 -25.62 6.09
CA ILE A 110 -15.66 -25.00 6.25
C ILE A 110 -14.99 -25.73 7.40
N GLU A 111 -13.81 -26.30 7.17
CA GLU A 111 -12.97 -26.72 8.29
C GLU A 111 -12.80 -25.53 9.24
N ASN A 112 -13.26 -25.67 10.48
CA ASN A 112 -12.96 -24.77 11.59
C ASN A 112 -11.45 -24.85 11.85
N ARG A 113 -10.65 -24.20 11.00
CA ARG A 113 -9.24 -23.97 11.28
C ARG A 113 -9.22 -23.08 12.52
N PRO A 114 -8.62 -23.52 13.64
CA PRO A 114 -8.45 -22.65 14.80
C PRO A 114 -7.80 -21.36 14.32
N ILE A 115 -8.24 -20.21 14.89
CA ILE A 115 -7.68 -18.89 14.59
C ILE A 115 -6.17 -19.03 14.71
N CYS A 116 -5.51 -19.08 13.57
CA CYS A 116 -4.08 -19.26 13.54
C CYS A 116 -3.50 -17.87 13.81
N ILE A 117 -3.35 -17.54 15.09
CA ILE A 117 -2.49 -16.44 15.56
C ILE A 117 -1.04 -16.66 15.08
N ILE A 118 -0.74 -17.81 14.48
CA ILE A 118 0.57 -18.18 13.96
C ILE A 118 0.66 -18.09 12.43
N GLN A 119 -0.37 -17.76 11.64
CA GLN A 119 -0.39 -18.17 10.21
C GLN A 119 -0.20 -19.71 10.11
N PRO A 120 -0.75 -20.40 9.11
CA PRO A 120 -0.18 -21.69 8.79
C PRO A 120 1.31 -21.43 8.60
N LYS A 121 2.19 -22.13 9.33
CA LYS A 121 3.44 -22.55 8.70
C LYS A 121 2.97 -23.30 7.46
N GLN A 122 2.75 -22.58 6.36
CA GLN A 122 3.17 -23.14 5.10
C GLN A 122 4.56 -23.63 5.45
N HIS A 123 4.80 -24.92 5.27
CA HIS A 123 6.15 -25.34 4.95
C HIS A 123 6.49 -24.69 3.60
N SER A 124 6.46 -23.35 3.53
CA SER A 124 7.06 -22.58 2.49
C SER A 124 8.51 -22.93 2.63
N ARG A 125 9.02 -23.57 1.59
CA ARG A 125 10.45 -23.77 1.45
C ARG A 125 11.12 -22.45 1.85
N PRO A 126 12.04 -22.47 2.83
CA PRO A 126 12.71 -21.25 3.24
C PRO A 126 13.34 -20.62 2.01
N PHE A 127 13.31 -19.29 1.92
CA PHE A 127 13.95 -18.60 0.81
C PHE A 127 15.41 -19.05 0.69
N SER A 128 15.81 -19.40 -0.53
CA SER A 128 17.17 -19.74 -0.87
C SER A 128 17.55 -19.00 -2.14
N LEU A 129 18.58 -18.16 -2.05
CA LEU A 129 19.11 -17.45 -3.21
C LEU A 129 19.68 -18.42 -4.27
N GLN A 130 20.07 -19.63 -3.87
CA GLN A 130 20.59 -20.68 -4.77
C GLN A 130 19.51 -21.24 -5.70
N ASP A 131 18.23 -20.96 -5.44
CA ASP A 131 17.13 -21.38 -6.30
C ASP A 131 17.00 -20.51 -7.56
N TYR A 132 17.88 -19.52 -7.73
CA TYR A 132 17.84 -18.51 -8.77
C TYR A 132 19.18 -18.41 -9.50
N ASP A 133 19.13 -18.25 -10.82
CA ASP A 133 20.29 -17.80 -11.59
C ASP A 133 20.43 -16.28 -11.46
N ILE A 134 21.56 -15.84 -10.93
CA ILE A 134 21.83 -14.43 -10.65
C ILE A 134 22.69 -13.83 -11.75
N HIS A 135 22.17 -12.78 -12.39
CA HIS A 135 22.96 -11.94 -13.30
C HIS A 135 23.16 -10.57 -12.66
N HIS A 136 24.41 -10.27 -12.32
CA HIS A 136 24.80 -8.99 -11.75
C HIS A 136 24.91 -7.91 -12.83
N PHE A 137 24.72 -6.65 -12.41
CA PHE A 137 24.95 -5.49 -13.25
C PHE A 137 26.44 -5.14 -13.23
N ASP A 138 27.15 -5.40 -14.34
CA ASP A 138 28.53 -4.95 -14.51
C ASP A 138 28.55 -3.54 -15.10
N VAL A 139 29.13 -2.59 -14.35
CA VAL A 139 29.21 -1.17 -14.70
C VAL A 139 30.05 -0.87 -15.96
N ASN A 140 30.88 -1.82 -16.39
CA ASN A 140 31.77 -1.67 -17.54
C ASN A 140 31.33 -2.51 -18.75
N ASP A 141 30.35 -3.40 -18.59
CA ASP A 141 29.87 -4.26 -19.68
C ASP A 141 28.60 -3.70 -20.35
N ARG A 142 28.68 -3.48 -21.66
CA ARG A 142 27.54 -2.99 -22.43
C ARG A 142 26.45 -4.06 -22.62
N GLU A 143 26.81 -5.34 -22.61
CA GLU A 143 25.85 -6.43 -22.79
C GLU A 143 24.99 -6.63 -21.53
N THR A 144 25.56 -6.50 -20.33
CA THR A 144 24.75 -6.44 -19.09
C THR A 144 23.78 -5.26 -19.17
N HIS A 145 24.24 -4.05 -19.50
CA HIS A 145 23.39 -2.87 -19.60
C HIS A 145 22.15 -3.10 -20.50
N LYS A 146 22.33 -3.77 -21.65
CA LYS A 146 21.22 -4.12 -22.56
C LYS A 146 20.19 -5.05 -21.91
N ARG A 147 20.64 -6.02 -21.10
CA ARG A 147 19.73 -6.95 -20.40
C ARG A 147 18.90 -6.27 -19.33
N PHE A 148 19.47 -5.29 -18.64
CA PHE A 148 18.79 -4.53 -17.59
C PHE A 148 17.89 -3.41 -18.13
N TYR A 149 18.19 -2.90 -19.33
CA TYR A 149 17.48 -1.77 -19.93
C TYR A 149 15.93 -1.86 -19.90
N PRO A 150 15.28 -3.00 -20.24
CA PRO A 150 13.82 -3.11 -20.21
C PRO A 150 13.20 -2.86 -18.82
N TYR A 151 13.94 -3.14 -17.74
CA TYR A 151 13.46 -3.00 -16.36
C TYR A 151 13.53 -1.56 -15.86
N PHE A 152 14.33 -0.70 -16.51
CA PHE A 152 14.55 0.69 -16.09
C PHE A 152 13.98 1.72 -17.06
N LYS A 153 13.84 1.40 -18.36
CA LYS A 153 13.38 2.32 -19.40
C LYS A 153 12.08 3.03 -19.03
N ASN A 154 11.05 2.27 -18.67
CA ASN A 154 9.72 2.82 -18.37
C ASN A 154 9.66 3.50 -16.98
N ARG A 155 10.76 3.44 -16.22
CA ARG A 155 10.92 4.04 -14.90
C ARG A 155 11.72 5.34 -14.95
N GLY A 156 12.26 5.72 -16.10
CA GLY A 156 13.08 6.93 -16.26
C GLY A 156 14.44 6.86 -15.53
N ILE A 157 14.81 5.70 -14.99
CA ILE A 157 16.06 5.52 -14.24
C ILE A 157 17.21 5.40 -15.25
N ASP A 158 18.09 6.40 -15.25
CA ASP A 158 19.17 6.49 -16.21
C ASP A 158 20.35 5.57 -15.86
N ILE A 159 21.31 5.48 -16.78
CA ILE A 159 22.48 4.62 -16.62
C ILE A 159 23.39 5.06 -15.46
N PHE A 160 23.43 6.34 -15.10
CA PHE A 160 24.28 6.83 -14.01
C PHE A 160 23.73 6.38 -12.66
N THR A 161 22.40 6.43 -12.47
CA THR A 161 21.75 5.89 -11.28
C THR A 161 21.88 4.37 -11.24
N GLN A 162 21.71 3.67 -12.37
CA GLN A 162 21.94 2.22 -12.41
C GLN A 162 23.36 1.85 -11.98
N ARG A 163 24.38 2.59 -12.43
CA ARG A 163 25.77 2.38 -12.02
C ARG A 163 26.00 2.67 -10.54
N ALA A 164 25.40 3.73 -9.99
CA ALA A 164 25.51 4.04 -8.56
C ALA A 164 24.95 2.93 -7.67
N PHE A 165 23.88 2.26 -8.13
CA PHE A 165 23.24 1.17 -7.39
C PHE A 165 23.64 -0.24 -7.86
N ALA A 166 24.69 -0.38 -8.68
CA ALA A 166 25.04 -1.65 -9.34
C ALA A 166 25.23 -2.83 -8.36
N GLY A 167 25.72 -2.56 -7.15
CA GLY A 167 25.89 -3.57 -6.09
C GLY A 167 24.61 -3.88 -5.29
N HIS A 168 23.49 -3.23 -5.59
CA HIS A 168 22.27 -3.29 -4.78
C HIS A 168 21.06 -3.82 -5.54
N PHE A 169 21.21 -4.29 -6.78
CA PHE A 169 20.18 -5.01 -7.51
C PHE A 169 20.80 -6.03 -8.46
N PHE A 170 20.03 -7.01 -8.90
CA PHE A 170 20.44 -7.98 -9.92
C PHE A 170 19.22 -8.52 -10.68
N LEU A 171 19.43 -9.21 -11.80
CA LEU A 171 18.37 -10.04 -12.38
C LEU A 171 18.40 -11.41 -11.73
N ALA A 172 17.25 -11.85 -11.23
CA ALA A 172 17.07 -13.18 -10.66
C ALA A 172 16.14 -13.98 -11.58
N THR A 173 16.63 -15.10 -12.10
CA THR A 173 15.85 -16.01 -12.95
C THR A 173 15.48 -17.26 -12.17
N LYS A 174 14.16 -17.51 -12.02
CA LYS A 174 13.65 -18.75 -11.41
C LYS A 174 13.17 -19.71 -12.49
N HIS A 175 13.63 -20.95 -12.42
CA HIS A 175 13.16 -22.04 -13.28
C HIS A 175 11.96 -22.73 -12.63
N ARG A 176 10.92 -22.97 -13.41
CA ARG A 176 9.71 -23.66 -12.97
C ARG A 176 9.71 -25.11 -13.39
N THR A 177 8.88 -25.89 -12.71
CA THR A 177 8.65 -27.31 -12.99
C THR A 177 8.00 -27.56 -14.34
N ASP A 178 7.32 -26.56 -14.93
CA ASP A 178 6.74 -26.59 -16.28
C ASP A 178 7.76 -26.25 -17.39
N GLY A 179 9.05 -26.09 -17.04
CA GLY A 179 10.12 -25.75 -17.98
C GLY A 179 10.20 -24.27 -18.37
N LEU A 180 9.28 -23.43 -17.87
CA LEU A 180 9.36 -21.99 -18.07
C LEU A 180 10.35 -21.36 -17.09
N SER A 181 11.00 -20.28 -17.51
CA SER A 181 11.84 -19.46 -16.66
C SER A 181 11.45 -17.99 -16.79
N TYR A 182 11.52 -17.26 -15.69
CA TYR A 182 11.27 -15.83 -15.70
C TYR A 182 12.36 -15.09 -14.96
N ALA A 183 12.90 -14.07 -15.61
CA ALA A 183 13.79 -13.10 -15.01
C ALA A 183 12.98 -11.94 -14.42
N ASN A 184 13.32 -11.55 -13.19
CA ASN A 184 12.84 -10.33 -12.55
C ASN A 184 14.04 -9.45 -12.21
N LEU A 185 13.87 -8.13 -12.25
CA LEU A 185 14.75 -7.24 -11.49
C LEU A 185 14.48 -7.48 -10.01
N ALA A 186 15.52 -7.82 -9.26
CA ALA A 186 15.43 -8.18 -7.86
C ALA A 186 16.20 -7.18 -7.00
N PHE A 187 15.55 -6.73 -5.93
CA PHE A 187 16.13 -5.97 -4.84
C PHE A 187 16.28 -6.92 -3.64
N PRO A 188 17.52 -7.29 -3.24
CA PRO A 188 17.74 -8.27 -2.19
C PRO A 188 17.31 -7.73 -0.82
N LEU A 189 16.48 -8.50 -0.11
CA LEU A 189 16.06 -8.20 1.25
C LEU A 189 17.05 -8.82 2.23
N VAL A 190 17.57 -8.02 3.16
CA VAL A 190 18.52 -8.41 4.21
C VAL A 190 17.99 -8.00 5.57
N LEU A 191 18.55 -8.57 6.64
CA LEU A 191 18.23 -8.14 8.01
C LEU A 191 19.22 -7.04 8.41
N PRO A 192 18.80 -5.92 9.04
CA PRO A 192 19.74 -4.88 9.48
C PRO A 192 20.88 -5.38 10.39
N LYS A 193 20.61 -6.42 11.19
CA LYS A 193 21.60 -7.09 12.06
C LYS A 193 22.54 -8.06 11.34
N GLU A 194 22.15 -8.53 10.15
CA GLU A 194 22.88 -9.51 9.33
C GLU A 194 22.84 -9.03 7.86
N PRO A 195 23.48 -7.89 7.54
CA PRO A 195 23.36 -7.25 6.23
C PRO A 195 23.94 -8.10 5.09
N ASP A 196 24.83 -9.04 5.39
CA ASP A 196 25.46 -9.93 4.41
C ASP A 196 24.55 -11.11 4.01
N LYS A 197 23.42 -11.29 4.70
CA LYS A 197 22.53 -12.43 4.50
C LYS A 197 21.24 -12.01 3.81
N VAL A 198 21.09 -12.45 2.56
CA VAL A 198 19.85 -12.27 1.80
C VAL A 198 18.79 -13.24 2.32
N VAL A 199 17.69 -12.68 2.82
CA VAL A 199 16.53 -13.39 3.39
C VAL A 199 15.27 -13.32 2.52
N GLY A 200 15.37 -12.71 1.34
CA GLY A 200 14.29 -12.63 0.36
C GLY A 200 14.65 -11.74 -0.82
N LEU A 201 13.75 -11.64 -1.78
CA LEU A 201 13.86 -10.70 -2.91
C LEU A 201 12.56 -9.93 -3.06
N GLU A 202 12.65 -8.62 -3.23
CA GLU A 202 11.59 -7.85 -3.87
C GLU A 202 11.76 -7.96 -5.39
N GLU A 203 10.76 -8.50 -6.08
CA GLU A 203 10.80 -8.79 -7.51
C GLU A 203 9.97 -7.78 -8.31
N ARG A 204 10.57 -7.25 -9.38
CA ARG A 204 10.00 -6.18 -10.22
C ARG A 204 10.22 -6.41 -11.71
N GLY A 205 9.35 -5.79 -12.50
CA GLY A 205 9.62 -5.41 -13.88
C GLY A 205 9.33 -6.47 -14.94
N ARG A 206 9.08 -7.74 -14.58
CA ARG A 206 8.62 -8.75 -15.54
C ARG A 206 7.26 -8.35 -16.14
N PRO A 207 7.11 -8.16 -17.47
CA PRO A 207 5.81 -7.93 -18.08
C PRO A 207 4.86 -9.09 -17.75
N LYS A 208 3.63 -8.77 -17.33
CA LYS A 208 2.60 -9.79 -17.16
C LYS A 208 2.08 -10.24 -18.51
N MET A 209 1.80 -11.53 -18.65
CA MET A 209 1.28 -12.10 -19.91
C MET A 209 -0.07 -11.52 -20.34
N ASP A 210 -0.86 -11.02 -19.38
CA ASP A 210 -2.16 -10.39 -19.60
C ASP A 210 -2.07 -8.91 -20.06
N GLY A 211 -0.86 -8.37 -20.21
CA GLY A 211 -0.65 -6.97 -20.61
C GLY A 211 -0.99 -5.94 -19.53
N SER A 212 -1.41 -6.33 -18.33
CA SER A 212 -1.83 -5.44 -17.22
C SER A 212 -0.67 -4.68 -16.54
N GLY A 213 0.50 -4.65 -17.16
CA GLY A 213 1.71 -3.99 -16.68
C GLY A 213 2.80 -4.95 -16.21
N SER A 214 3.69 -4.47 -15.34
CA SER A 214 4.81 -5.26 -14.81
C SER A 214 4.44 -5.95 -13.50
N TYR A 215 4.98 -7.15 -13.32
CA TYR A 215 4.97 -7.89 -12.07
C TYR A 215 5.65 -7.07 -10.97
N LYS A 216 5.01 -7.09 -9.81
CA LYS A 216 5.48 -6.55 -8.54
C LYS A 216 5.16 -7.63 -7.50
N GLY A 217 6.16 -8.06 -6.75
CA GLY A 217 5.97 -9.09 -5.74
C GLY A 217 7.21 -9.29 -4.88
N LYS A 218 7.18 -10.36 -4.08
CA LYS A 218 8.33 -10.86 -3.35
C LYS A 218 8.55 -12.32 -3.72
N ALA A 219 9.80 -12.74 -3.76
CA ALA A 219 10.17 -14.12 -3.99
C ALA A 219 9.52 -15.05 -2.94
N GLU A 220 9.16 -16.25 -3.36
CA GLU A 220 8.60 -17.27 -2.48
C GLU A 220 9.53 -17.56 -1.29
N GLY A 221 8.95 -17.67 -0.09
CA GLY A 221 9.72 -17.89 1.15
C GLY A 221 10.45 -16.67 1.68
N SER A 222 10.38 -15.50 1.03
CA SER A 222 11.04 -14.28 1.48
C SER A 222 10.55 -13.88 2.87
N ASN A 223 11.48 -13.54 3.77
CA ASN A 223 11.16 -12.94 5.07
C ASN A 223 10.67 -11.49 4.86
N SER A 224 9.39 -11.35 4.55
CA SER A 224 8.72 -10.07 4.33
C SER A 224 8.43 -9.32 5.63
N SER A 225 8.57 -9.99 6.77
CA SER A 225 8.30 -9.45 8.09
C SER A 225 9.48 -8.67 8.65
N GLU A 226 10.71 -9.05 8.32
CA GLU A 226 11.92 -8.39 8.84
C GLU A 226 12.86 -7.91 7.74
N GLY A 227 12.84 -8.54 6.57
CA GLY A 227 13.75 -8.24 5.48
C GLY A 227 13.50 -6.85 4.90
N LEU A 228 14.58 -6.09 4.74
CA LEU A 228 14.61 -4.77 4.12
C LEU A 228 15.57 -4.81 2.94
N TRP A 229 15.24 -4.13 1.85
CA TRP A 229 16.27 -3.81 0.88
C TRP A 229 17.10 -2.66 1.44
N ILE A 230 18.42 -2.83 1.53
CA ILE A 230 19.34 -1.85 2.11
C ILE A 230 20.45 -1.58 1.09
N ALA A 231 20.47 -0.36 0.55
CA ALA A 231 21.57 0.14 -0.25
C ALA A 231 22.43 1.07 0.62
N ASN A 232 23.48 0.49 1.20
CA ASN A 232 24.44 1.20 2.05
C ASN A 232 25.61 1.70 1.21
N PHE A 233 25.68 3.02 0.96
CA PHE A 233 26.75 3.60 0.16
C PHE A 233 28.00 3.92 0.98
N SER A 234 27.91 3.83 2.31
CA SER A 234 28.99 4.25 3.20
C SER A 234 30.16 3.28 3.23
N GLY A 235 29.90 2.00 2.92
CA GLY A 235 30.87 0.92 3.16
C GLY A 235 31.13 0.66 4.65
N GLU A 236 30.55 1.47 5.54
CA GLU A 236 30.68 1.37 6.99
C GLU A 236 29.49 0.62 7.60
N PRO A 237 29.62 0.11 8.83
CA PRO A 237 28.50 -0.48 9.56
C PRO A 237 27.32 0.49 9.69
N LEU A 238 26.09 -0.03 9.65
CA LEU A 238 24.86 0.78 9.64
C LEU A 238 24.76 1.79 10.80
N HIS A 239 25.30 1.47 11.98
CA HIS A 239 25.29 2.37 13.13
C HIS A 239 26.14 3.65 12.94
N GLN A 240 26.99 3.69 11.91
CA GLN A 240 27.81 4.85 11.52
C GLN A 240 27.28 5.58 10.29
N ALA A 241 26.11 5.17 9.77
CA ALA A 241 25.48 5.85 8.65
C ALA A 241 25.24 7.33 8.96
N GLY A 242 25.44 8.20 7.96
CA GLY A 242 25.15 9.63 8.08
C GLY A 242 23.65 9.93 8.06
N GLY A 243 22.87 9.05 7.44
CA GLY A 243 21.41 9.14 7.39
C GLY A 243 20.79 7.93 6.70
N VAL A 244 19.56 7.58 7.09
CA VAL A 244 18.79 6.47 6.51
C VAL A 244 17.52 7.02 5.87
N ALA A 245 17.40 6.92 4.55
CA ALA A 245 16.20 7.32 3.81
C ALA A 245 15.30 6.12 3.51
N TRP A 246 14.00 6.24 3.76
CA TRP A 246 13.02 5.15 3.72
C TRP A 246 12.02 5.30 2.58
N PHE A 247 11.82 4.21 1.83
CA PHE A 247 10.99 4.17 0.63
C PHE A 247 10.10 2.93 0.59
N GLU A 248 9.02 2.97 -0.18
CA GLU A 248 8.15 1.80 -0.38
C GLU A 248 8.71 0.80 -1.40
N SER A 249 9.58 1.25 -2.32
CA SER A 249 10.25 0.40 -3.30
C SER A 249 11.69 0.80 -3.58
N GLY A 250 12.48 -0.15 -4.06
CA GLY A 250 13.83 0.14 -4.59
C GLY A 250 13.81 1.12 -5.77
N TYR A 251 12.75 1.13 -6.58
CA TYR A 251 12.61 2.12 -7.65
C TYR A 251 12.44 3.54 -7.12
N ASP A 252 11.68 3.74 -6.05
CA ASP A 252 11.47 5.06 -5.46
C ASP A 252 12.77 5.61 -4.85
N ALA A 253 13.54 4.73 -4.19
CA ALA A 253 14.86 5.09 -3.68
C ALA A 253 15.83 5.52 -4.81
N MET A 254 15.86 4.77 -5.91
CA MET A 254 16.68 5.11 -7.08
C MET A 254 16.20 6.42 -7.73
N ALA A 255 14.87 6.62 -7.82
CA ALA A 255 14.29 7.82 -8.39
C ALA A 255 14.60 9.06 -7.55
N PHE A 256 14.48 8.95 -6.22
CA PHE A 256 14.89 9.97 -5.27
C PHE A 256 16.37 10.34 -5.45
N HIS A 257 17.25 9.34 -5.54
CA HIS A 257 18.68 9.59 -5.78
C HIS A 257 18.94 10.32 -7.11
N GLN A 258 18.21 9.96 -8.17
CA GLN A 258 18.34 10.62 -9.47
C GLN A 258 17.86 12.07 -9.45
N LEU A 259 16.73 12.34 -8.79
CA LEU A 259 16.17 13.69 -8.64
C LEU A 259 17.08 14.62 -7.83
N HIS A 260 17.77 14.08 -6.82
CA HIS A 260 18.68 14.83 -5.94
C HIS A 260 20.16 14.67 -6.32
N ARG A 261 20.46 14.24 -7.55
CA ARG A 261 21.83 13.95 -7.99
C ARG A 261 22.76 15.15 -7.82
N ASP A 262 22.30 16.35 -8.15
CA ASP A 262 23.10 17.57 -8.01
C ASP A 262 23.44 17.82 -6.53
N THR A 263 22.48 17.65 -5.62
CA THR A 263 22.72 17.74 -4.17
C THR A 263 23.77 16.73 -3.69
N PHE A 264 23.68 15.48 -4.16
CA PHE A 264 24.66 14.44 -3.83
C PHE A 264 26.04 14.68 -4.43
N ARG A 265 26.10 15.22 -5.66
CA ARG A 265 27.36 15.62 -6.31
C ARG A 265 28.04 16.76 -5.56
N ASP A 266 27.28 17.76 -5.15
CA ASP A 266 27.80 18.95 -4.49
C ASP A 266 28.12 18.68 -3.01
N ASN A 267 27.59 17.59 -2.44
CA ASN A 267 27.87 17.11 -1.08
C ASN A 267 28.35 15.64 -1.07
N PRO A 268 29.58 15.34 -1.54
CA PRO A 268 30.06 13.96 -1.69
C PRO A 268 30.05 13.15 -0.38
N GLU A 269 30.31 13.80 0.76
CA GLU A 269 30.29 13.14 2.06
C GLU A 269 28.89 12.73 2.50
N LEU A 270 27.85 13.50 2.12
CA LEU A 270 26.46 13.09 2.31
C LEU A 270 26.14 11.88 1.45
N SER A 271 26.51 11.91 0.17
CA SER A 271 26.26 10.82 -0.77
C SER A 271 26.89 9.50 -0.31
N LYS A 272 28.17 9.54 0.08
CA LYS A 272 28.87 8.36 0.61
C LYS A 272 28.21 7.88 1.89
N LYS A 273 27.83 8.74 2.82
CA LYS A 273 27.29 8.30 4.12
C LYS A 273 25.80 7.97 4.13
N SER A 274 25.14 8.03 2.98
CA SER A 274 23.70 7.78 2.87
C SER A 274 23.40 6.28 2.79
N VAL A 275 22.33 5.88 3.48
CA VAL A 275 21.74 4.54 3.37
C VAL A 275 20.32 4.70 2.83
N PHE A 276 20.00 4.01 1.74
CA PHE A 276 18.65 3.95 1.20
C PHE A 276 18.01 2.62 1.59
N VAL A 277 16.79 2.67 2.09
CA VAL A 277 16.05 1.52 2.59
C VAL A 277 14.72 1.42 1.88
N SER A 278 14.37 0.21 1.42
CA SER A 278 13.01 -0.09 0.99
C SER A 278 12.37 -1.20 1.81
N THR A 279 11.09 -0.99 2.14
CA THR A 279 10.22 -1.96 2.83
C THR A 279 9.62 -2.98 1.87
N GLY A 280 9.77 -2.78 0.55
CA GLY A 280 9.20 -3.62 -0.50
C GLY A 280 7.66 -3.63 -0.50
N GLY A 281 7.03 -2.55 -0.05
CA GLY A 281 5.59 -2.40 0.18
C GLY A 281 5.27 -1.88 1.58
N THR A 282 4.13 -2.28 2.14
CA THR A 282 3.69 -1.87 3.48
C THR A 282 4.75 -2.16 4.56
N PRO A 283 5.24 -1.15 5.30
CA PRO A 283 6.21 -1.35 6.36
C PRO A 283 5.62 -2.14 7.52
N THR A 284 6.37 -3.13 7.97
CA THR A 284 6.05 -3.93 9.16
C THR A 284 6.72 -3.36 10.40
N ASP A 285 6.18 -3.71 11.57
CA ASP A 285 6.74 -3.27 12.85
C ASP A 285 8.17 -3.78 13.03
N MET A 286 8.42 -5.02 12.62
CA MET A 286 9.71 -5.68 12.81
C MET A 286 10.80 -5.11 11.88
N GLN A 287 10.46 -4.74 10.65
CA GLN A 287 11.37 -3.98 9.77
C GLN A 287 11.79 -2.65 10.41
N ILE A 288 10.82 -1.85 10.90
CA ILE A 288 11.09 -0.55 11.50
C ILE A 288 11.94 -0.71 12.78
N ARG A 289 11.51 -1.61 13.69
CA ARG A 289 12.24 -1.88 14.93
C ARG A 289 13.65 -2.39 14.67
N GLY A 290 13.79 -3.35 13.75
CA GLY A 290 15.08 -3.95 13.40
C GLY A 290 16.08 -2.90 12.90
N MET A 291 15.64 -1.99 12.04
CA MET A 291 16.52 -0.93 11.53
C MET A 291 16.83 0.11 12.61
N LEU A 292 15.83 0.60 13.37
CA LEU A 292 16.07 1.55 14.46
C LEU A 292 17.02 1.00 15.52
N SER A 293 16.96 -0.29 15.84
CA SER A 293 17.91 -0.95 16.73
C SER A 293 19.33 -1.04 16.14
N ALA A 294 19.46 -1.18 14.82
CA ALA A 294 20.75 -1.20 14.14
C ALA A 294 21.35 0.21 13.97
N THR A 295 20.53 1.25 14.01
CA THR A 295 20.92 2.65 13.77
C THR A 295 20.42 3.63 14.83
N PRO A 296 20.67 3.39 16.14
CA PRO A 296 20.02 4.12 17.24
C PRO A 296 20.33 5.63 17.26
N ASN A 297 21.51 6.03 16.75
CA ASN A 297 21.99 7.41 16.77
C ASN A 297 21.95 8.08 15.39
N VAL A 298 21.30 7.46 14.41
CA VAL A 298 21.27 7.96 13.03
C VAL A 298 19.98 8.75 12.78
N ASN A 299 20.01 9.71 11.85
CA ASN A 299 18.82 10.39 11.38
C ASN A 299 18.08 9.53 10.33
N HIS A 300 16.78 9.38 10.52
CA HIS A 300 15.87 8.66 9.62
C HIS A 300 15.02 9.67 8.85
N TYR A 301 15.03 9.55 7.53
CA TYR A 301 14.30 10.39 6.59
C TYR A 301 13.20 9.54 5.93
N LEU A 302 11.95 9.88 6.20
CA LEU A 302 10.77 9.17 5.70
C LEU A 302 10.37 9.77 4.35
N CYS A 303 10.45 8.96 3.30
CA CYS A 303 10.19 9.33 1.91
C CYS A 303 9.09 8.42 1.32
N PHE A 304 8.06 8.10 2.10
CA PHE A 304 6.93 7.26 1.65
C PHE A 304 6.04 7.98 0.64
N ASP A 305 5.14 7.23 0.01
CA ASP A 305 4.23 7.76 -1.02
C ASP A 305 3.31 8.83 -0.43
N ASN A 306 2.86 9.75 -1.28
CA ASN A 306 1.93 10.82 -0.90
C ASN A 306 0.48 10.32 -0.71
N ASP A 307 0.22 9.02 -0.88
CA ASP A 307 -1.11 8.46 -0.76
C ASP A 307 -1.57 8.28 0.69
N SER A 308 -2.82 7.85 0.87
CA SER A 308 -3.36 7.64 2.22
C SER A 308 -2.61 6.57 3.00
N ALA A 309 -2.05 5.55 2.35
CA ALA A 309 -1.30 4.49 3.01
C ALA A 309 0.10 4.99 3.41
N GLY A 310 0.79 5.71 2.53
CA GLY A 310 2.10 6.30 2.81
C GLY A 310 2.07 7.26 4.01
N ARG A 311 1.02 8.09 4.13
CA ARG A 311 0.81 8.92 5.33
C ARG A 311 0.63 8.10 6.62
N GLU A 312 -0.12 7.01 6.55
CA GLU A 312 -0.25 6.09 7.69
C GLU A 312 1.07 5.38 8.03
N PHE A 313 1.93 5.13 7.04
CA PHE A 313 3.25 4.56 7.27
C PHE A 313 4.15 5.51 8.03
N VAL A 314 4.10 6.81 7.74
CA VAL A 314 4.79 7.84 8.51
C VAL A 314 4.31 7.84 9.97
N ASN A 315 3.00 7.83 10.20
CA ASN A 315 2.40 7.80 11.54
C ASN A 315 2.83 6.55 12.32
N LYS A 316 2.74 5.39 11.68
CA LYS A 316 3.18 4.11 12.22
C LYS A 316 4.65 4.13 12.60
N PHE A 317 5.52 4.66 11.74
CA PHE A 317 6.96 4.78 12.00
C PHE A 317 7.21 5.63 13.24
N ARG A 318 6.61 6.82 13.33
CA ARG A 318 6.74 7.71 14.48
C ARG A 318 6.26 7.07 15.78
N LEU A 319 5.15 6.32 15.75
CA LEU A 319 4.65 5.59 16.93
C LEU A 319 5.63 4.52 17.40
N ILE A 320 6.21 3.74 16.48
CA ILE A 320 7.21 2.73 16.81
C ILE A 320 8.48 3.36 17.36
N ALA A 321 9.00 4.40 16.70
CA ALA A 321 10.18 5.13 17.14
C ALA A 321 10.00 5.70 18.56
N LYS A 322 8.83 6.30 18.83
CA LYS A 322 8.44 6.77 20.17
C LYS A 322 8.41 5.63 21.19
N SER A 323 7.87 4.46 20.83
CA SER A 323 7.85 3.28 21.72
C SER A 323 9.25 2.73 22.02
N MET A 324 10.23 3.03 21.17
CA MET A 324 11.64 2.65 21.34
C MET A 324 12.48 3.76 21.96
N HIS A 325 11.86 4.86 22.41
CA HIS A 325 12.54 6.02 22.99
C HIS A 325 13.58 6.67 22.05
N ILE A 326 13.38 6.58 20.75
CA ILE A 326 14.18 7.31 19.75
C ILE A 326 13.83 8.79 19.81
N ASN A 327 14.83 9.68 19.73
CA ASN A 327 14.58 11.12 19.76
C ASN A 327 13.74 11.51 18.53
N PRO A 328 12.58 12.17 18.71
CA PRO A 328 11.75 12.62 17.58
C PRO A 328 12.49 13.47 16.54
N GLU A 329 13.53 14.22 16.93
CA GLU A 329 14.33 15.05 16.01
C GLU A 329 15.17 14.22 15.02
N GLN A 330 15.41 12.94 15.34
CA GLN A 330 16.06 11.99 14.45
C GLN A 330 15.09 11.50 13.37
N ILE A 331 13.77 11.66 13.52
CA ILE A 331 12.77 11.19 12.56
C ILE A 331 12.24 12.37 11.76
N ARG A 332 12.68 12.50 10.51
CA ARG A 332 12.33 13.60 9.62
C ARG A 332 11.55 13.06 8.43
N GLU A 333 10.68 13.88 7.89
CA GLU A 333 9.95 13.56 6.67
C GLU A 333 10.55 14.39 5.54
N ILE A 334 10.80 13.77 4.40
CA ILE A 334 11.13 14.49 3.17
C ILE A 334 9.88 14.41 2.30
N PRO A 335 9.05 15.48 2.28
CA PRO A 335 7.79 15.44 1.58
C PRO A 335 8.04 15.40 0.06
N LEU A 336 7.32 14.52 -0.61
CA LEU A 336 7.23 14.53 -2.07
C LEU A 336 6.29 15.68 -2.50
N MET A 337 6.59 16.32 -3.64
CA MET A 337 5.69 17.36 -4.17
C MET A 337 4.26 16.82 -4.30
N PRO A 338 3.23 17.54 -3.81
CA PRO A 338 1.90 16.95 -3.67
C PRO A 338 1.21 16.53 -4.97
N CYS A 339 1.68 17.03 -6.13
CA CYS A 339 1.16 16.64 -7.44
C CYS A 339 1.60 15.24 -7.91
N TYR A 340 2.58 14.63 -7.24
CA TYR A 340 3.08 13.29 -7.53
C TYR A 340 2.67 12.30 -6.44
N LYS A 341 2.33 11.08 -6.87
CA LYS A 341 2.00 9.98 -5.96
C LYS A 341 3.24 9.42 -5.27
N ASP A 342 4.26 9.07 -6.05
CA ASP A 342 5.51 8.47 -5.58
C ASP A 342 6.73 9.13 -6.26
N TRP A 343 7.93 8.77 -5.80
CA TRP A 343 9.18 9.35 -6.32
C TRP A 343 9.45 8.96 -7.77
N ASN A 344 8.97 7.79 -8.21
CA ASN A 344 9.12 7.37 -9.59
C ASN A 344 8.22 8.16 -10.54
N ASP A 345 6.99 8.47 -10.13
CA ASP A 345 6.08 9.36 -10.83
C ASP A 345 6.65 10.78 -10.91
N ALA A 346 7.26 11.29 -9.84
CA ALA A 346 7.96 12.58 -9.87
C ALA A 346 9.13 12.59 -10.87
N LEU A 347 9.93 11.53 -10.92
CA LEU A 347 11.00 11.40 -11.90
C LEU A 347 10.47 11.37 -13.34
N LEU A 348 9.29 10.79 -13.55
CA LEU A 348 8.65 10.68 -14.86
C LEU A 348 7.80 11.92 -15.22
N GLY A 349 7.63 12.88 -14.31
CA GLY A 349 6.73 14.01 -14.48
C GLY A 349 5.25 13.61 -14.59
N LYS A 350 4.87 12.46 -14.01
CA LYS A 350 3.51 11.93 -14.04
C LYS A 350 2.70 12.47 -12.88
N THR A 351 1.97 13.56 -13.12
CA THR A 351 1.03 14.08 -12.13
C THR A 351 -0.22 13.21 -12.05
N SER A 352 -0.86 13.22 -10.89
CA SER A 352 -2.15 12.55 -10.70
C SER A 352 -3.26 13.56 -10.45
N GLU A 353 -4.31 13.55 -11.29
CA GLU A 353 -5.46 14.47 -11.19
C GLU A 353 -6.16 14.39 -9.83
N GLU A 354 -6.27 13.17 -9.26
CA GLU A 354 -6.85 12.94 -7.93
C GLU A 354 -6.07 13.68 -6.82
N TYR A 355 -4.75 13.80 -6.97
CA TYR A 355 -3.89 14.49 -6.00
C TYR A 355 -3.87 15.99 -6.24
N LEU A 356 -3.87 16.41 -7.50
CA LEU A 356 -4.06 17.81 -7.87
C LEU A 356 -5.37 18.34 -7.29
N ASP A 357 -6.45 17.55 -7.32
CA ASP A 357 -7.72 17.89 -6.67
C ASP A 357 -7.61 17.94 -5.15
N SER A 358 -6.87 17.02 -4.52
CA SER A 358 -6.64 17.03 -3.06
C SER A 358 -5.85 18.23 -2.54
N ILE A 359 -5.12 18.94 -3.42
CA ILE A 359 -4.36 20.16 -3.09
C ILE A 359 -4.97 21.44 -3.66
N LYS A 360 -6.05 21.37 -4.46
CA LYS A 360 -6.72 22.56 -5.01
C LYS A 360 -7.15 23.53 -3.92
N ASP A 361 -7.59 23.00 -2.77
CA ASP A 361 -8.00 23.81 -1.61
C ASP A 361 -6.82 24.20 -0.69
N ALA A 362 -5.64 23.56 -0.85
CA ALA A 362 -4.43 23.84 -0.08
C ALA A 362 -3.53 24.89 -0.74
N VAL A 363 -3.68 25.10 -2.06
CA VAL A 363 -2.98 26.14 -2.81
C VAL A 363 -3.85 27.40 -2.80
N ILE A 364 -3.64 28.28 -1.81
CA ILE A 364 -4.12 29.66 -1.92
C ILE A 364 -3.30 30.31 -3.04
N PRO A 365 -3.91 30.76 -4.16
CA PRO A 365 -3.17 31.49 -5.18
C PRO A 365 -2.52 32.72 -4.53
N LEU A 366 -1.26 33.00 -4.86
CA LEU A 366 -0.48 34.16 -4.38
C LEU A 366 -1.07 35.54 -4.80
N SER A 367 -2.34 35.57 -5.20
CA SER A 367 -3.07 36.72 -5.69
C SER A 367 -4.51 36.74 -5.16
N ALA A 368 -4.71 36.47 -3.87
CA ALA A 368 -5.94 36.85 -3.18
C ALA A 368 -5.67 38.12 -2.36
N PRO A 369 -6.11 39.32 -2.81
CA PRO A 369 -5.98 40.52 -2.01
C PRO A 369 -6.75 40.35 -0.70
N LEU A 370 -6.11 40.65 0.43
CA LEU A 370 -6.79 40.82 1.70
C LEU A 370 -7.94 41.81 1.52
N GLY A 371 -9.12 41.41 1.99
CA GLY A 371 -10.34 42.16 1.80
C GLY A 371 -10.28 43.58 2.36
N THR A 372 -10.86 44.50 1.61
CA THR A 372 -11.42 45.75 2.15
C THR A 372 -12.93 45.70 1.97
N LYS A 373 -13.64 45.61 3.10
CA LYS A 373 -15.04 45.97 3.20
C LYS A 373 -15.15 47.49 3.11
N GLY A 374 -16.08 47.97 2.28
CA GLY A 374 -16.78 49.24 2.51
C GLY A 374 -16.71 50.26 1.35
N SER A 375 -17.90 50.64 0.87
CA SER A 375 -18.25 51.88 0.11
C SER A 375 -17.56 52.09 -1.26
N THR A 376 -18.18 52.48 -2.37
CA THR A 376 -19.49 53.07 -2.71
C THR A 376 -19.63 53.02 -4.25
N ALA A 377 -20.85 53.25 -4.76
CA ALA A 377 -21.27 53.61 -6.14
C ALA A 377 -20.15 53.87 -7.19
N GLY A 378 -20.17 53.30 -8.39
CA GLY A 378 -21.24 53.44 -9.39
C GLY A 378 -20.91 54.60 -10.32
N GLU A 379 -20.31 54.32 -11.48
CA GLU A 379 -20.18 55.13 -12.72
C GLU A 379 -19.22 54.37 -13.65
N GLU A 380 -19.73 53.73 -14.71
CA GLU A 380 -19.64 54.19 -16.11
C GLU A 380 -18.23 54.57 -16.57
N GLU A 381 -17.60 53.73 -17.41
CA GLU A 381 -17.40 54.07 -18.82
C GLU A 381 -16.74 52.93 -19.60
N VAL A 382 -17.04 52.96 -20.89
CA VAL A 382 -16.85 51.94 -21.93
C VAL A 382 -15.64 52.29 -22.77
N ASN A 383 -14.94 51.26 -23.25
CA ASN A 383 -13.97 51.27 -24.36
C ASN A 383 -12.73 52.18 -24.23
N GLU A 384 -11.55 51.59 -24.38
CA GLU A 384 -10.86 51.75 -25.67
C GLU A 384 -9.76 50.71 -25.91
N GLN A 385 -9.65 50.42 -27.19
CA GLN A 385 -8.78 49.50 -27.91
C GLN A 385 -7.28 49.65 -27.64
N SER A 386 -6.57 48.52 -27.83
CA SER A 386 -5.23 48.38 -28.48
C SER A 386 -4.06 49.17 -27.89
N THR A 387 -2.83 48.66 -27.78
CA THR A 387 -1.94 48.35 -28.91
C THR A 387 -0.56 47.97 -28.31
N ILE A 388 -0.02 46.82 -28.73
CA ILE A 388 1.39 46.64 -29.16
C ILE A 388 2.60 46.71 -28.18
N HIS A 389 3.39 45.62 -28.28
CA HIS A 389 4.86 45.45 -28.17
C HIS A 389 5.67 46.23 -27.13
N ARG A 390 6.42 45.48 -26.30
CA ARG A 390 7.74 44.97 -26.68
C ARG A 390 8.14 43.75 -25.87
#